data_AF-A0A9R0RSW4-F1
#
_entry.id   AF-A0A9R0RSW4-F1
#
_cell.length_a   1.000
_cell.length_b   1.000
_cell.length_c   1.000
_cell.angle_alpha   90.00
_cell.angle_beta   90.00
_cell.angle_gamma   90.00
#
_symmetry.space_group_name_H-M   'P 1'
#
loop_
_entity.id
_entity.type
_entity.pdbx_description
1 polymer ?
#
loop_
_entity_poly.entity_id
_entity_poly.type
_entity_poly.pdbx_seq_one_letter_code
_entity_poly.pdbx_strand_id
1 'polypeptide(L)'
;MGAVTAFFYLLLLSLWVQDATAADLGFTRSDFPREFVFGSGTSAYQYEGAVAEDGRSPSCWDTFTHAGKMSDKSTGDVAADGYHKYMEDVKLMSETGLEAYRFSISWSRLIPNGRGAVNPKGLQYYNNLIDELVNRGNYFY
;
A
#
# COMPACT_ATOMS: atom_id res chain seq x y z
N MET A 1 11.31 -36.76 -29.07
CA MET A 1 10.27 -35.90 -28.46
C MET A 1 10.72 -35.25 -27.14
N GLY A 2 11.51 -35.89 -26.26
CA GLY A 2 11.88 -35.30 -24.95
C GLY A 2 12.89 -34.13 -24.97
N ALA A 3 13.80 -34.05 -25.94
CA ALA A 3 14.80 -32.97 -25.99
C ALA A 3 14.20 -31.59 -26.31
N VAL A 4 13.17 -31.55 -27.16
CA VAL A 4 12.50 -30.31 -27.57
C VAL A 4 11.67 -29.74 -26.40
N THR A 5 11.06 -30.62 -25.60
CA THR A 5 10.28 -30.23 -24.42
C THR A 5 11.17 -29.67 -23.32
N ALA A 6 12.33 -30.31 -23.05
CA ALA A 6 13.30 -29.82 -22.07
C ALA A 6 13.87 -28.43 -22.45
N PHE A 7 14.12 -28.20 -23.74
CA PHE A 7 14.58 -26.91 -24.25
C PHE A 7 13.52 -25.81 -24.07
N PHE A 8 12.24 -26.14 -24.27
CA PHE A 8 11.13 -25.21 -24.04
C PHE A 8 10.98 -24.82 -22.57
N TYR A 9 11.14 -25.77 -21.63
CA TYR A 9 11.11 -25.47 -20.20
C TYR A 9 12.31 -24.63 -19.75
N LEU A 10 13.51 -24.88 -20.29
CA LEU A 10 14.69 -24.06 -20.04
C LEU A 10 14.54 -22.64 -20.59
N LEU A 11 13.93 -22.49 -21.78
CA LEU A 11 13.63 -21.19 -22.37
C LEU A 11 12.62 -20.41 -21.52
N LEU A 12 11.55 -21.09 -21.05
CA LEU A 12 10.55 -20.50 -20.14
C LEU A 12 11.16 -20.10 -18.79
N LEU A 13 12.07 -20.90 -18.23
CA LEU A 13 12.83 -20.56 -17.02
C LEU A 13 13.72 -19.33 -17.25
N SER A 14 14.38 -19.23 -18.40
CA SER A 14 15.23 -18.08 -18.74
C SER A 14 14.43 -16.79 -18.98
N LEU A 15 13.17 -16.90 -19.42
CA LEU A 15 12.27 -15.76 -19.59
C LEU A 15 11.66 -15.27 -18.27
N TRP A 16 11.64 -16.09 -17.23
CA TRP A 16 11.24 -15.71 -15.87
C TRP A 16 12.37 -15.06 -15.07
N VAL A 17 13.64 -15.33 -15.43
CA VAL A 17 14.81 -14.62 -14.89
C VAL A 17 15.13 -13.44 -15.80
N GLN A 18 14.20 -12.49 -15.88
CA GLN A 18 14.59 -11.14 -16.25
C GLN A 18 14.96 -10.43 -14.95
N ASP A 19 16.26 -10.43 -14.64
CA ASP A 19 16.82 -9.43 -13.74
C ASP A 19 16.50 -8.07 -14.36
N ALA A 20 15.51 -7.38 -13.80
CA ALA A 20 15.34 -5.96 -14.03
C ALA A 20 16.54 -5.29 -13.35
N THR A 21 17.66 -5.22 -14.06
CA THR A 21 18.79 -4.39 -13.64
C THR A 21 18.33 -2.94 -13.74
N ALA A 22 17.77 -2.44 -12.64
CA ALA A 22 17.67 -1.00 -12.47
C ALA A 22 19.07 -0.44 -12.71
N ALA A 23 19.19 0.54 -13.61
CA ALA A 23 20.45 1.21 -13.83
C ALA A 23 20.98 1.69 -12.47
N ASP A 24 22.17 1.23 -12.07
CA ASP A 24 22.80 1.67 -10.84
C ASP A 24 23.13 3.16 -11.00
N LEU A 25 22.28 4.01 -10.42
CA LEU A 25 22.47 5.45 -10.42
C LEU A 25 23.62 5.86 -9.48
N GLY A 26 24.18 4.92 -8.70
CA GLY A 26 25.34 5.13 -7.84
C GLY A 26 25.07 5.96 -6.58
N PHE A 27 23.81 6.23 -6.24
CA PHE A 27 23.45 7.00 -5.05
C PHE A 27 23.48 6.13 -3.79
N THR A 28 24.05 6.69 -2.74
CA THR A 28 24.18 6.12 -1.41
C THR A 28 23.57 7.04 -0.37
N ARG A 29 23.29 6.53 0.84
CA ARG A 29 22.75 7.33 1.93
C ARG A 29 23.65 8.51 2.32
N SER A 30 24.97 8.39 2.13
CA SER A 30 25.97 9.43 2.41
C SER A 30 25.94 10.60 1.44
N ASP A 31 25.27 10.48 0.30
CA ASP A 31 25.09 11.58 -0.66
C ASP A 31 24.02 12.58 -0.21
N PHE A 32 23.28 12.25 0.86
CA PHE A 32 22.22 13.07 1.44
C PHE A 32 22.61 13.54 2.86
N PRO A 33 22.05 14.66 3.35
CA PRO A 33 22.22 15.06 4.75
C PRO A 33 21.90 13.91 5.70
N ARG A 34 22.60 13.87 6.83
CA ARG A 34 22.43 12.81 7.83
C ARG A 34 20.98 12.70 8.30
N GLU A 35 20.30 13.83 8.42
CA GLU A 35 18.92 13.96 8.88
C GLU A 35 17.89 13.93 7.73
N PHE A 36 18.33 13.69 6.49
CA PHE A 36 17.40 13.53 5.36
C PHE A 36 16.55 12.28 5.58
N VAL A 37 15.24 12.34 5.34
CA VAL A 37 14.32 11.22 5.61
C VAL A 37 13.87 10.61 4.29
N PHE A 38 14.10 9.32 4.11
CA PHE A 38 13.52 8.55 3.01
C PHE A 38 12.24 7.85 3.46
N GLY A 39 11.20 7.95 2.65
CA GLY A 39 9.91 7.37 2.97
C GLY A 39 9.10 7.00 1.75
N SER A 40 7.97 6.35 2.00
CA SER A 40 6.96 6.05 1.00
C SER A 40 5.65 6.76 1.32
N GLY A 41 4.69 6.72 0.40
CA GLY A 41 3.37 7.22 0.72
C GLY A 41 2.24 6.68 -0.15
N THR A 42 1.06 6.63 0.44
CA THR A 42 -0.18 6.15 -0.18
C THR A 42 -1.33 7.13 0.05
N SER A 43 -2.49 6.83 -0.52
CA SER A 43 -3.77 7.45 -0.17
C SER A 43 -4.80 6.39 0.17
N ALA A 44 -5.77 6.75 1.01
CA ALA A 44 -6.71 5.81 1.61
C ALA A 44 -7.49 5.01 0.55
N TYR A 45 -8.07 5.69 -0.45
CA TYR A 45 -8.87 5.03 -1.48
C TYR A 45 -8.05 4.11 -2.40
N GLN A 46 -6.76 4.44 -2.61
CA GLN A 46 -5.88 3.65 -3.47
C GLN A 46 -5.29 2.43 -2.75
N TYR A 47 -5.29 2.43 -1.41
CA TYR A 47 -4.57 1.46 -0.59
C TYR A 47 -5.49 0.57 0.25
N GLU A 48 -6.45 1.16 0.98
CA GLU A 48 -7.15 0.47 2.06
C GLU A 48 -8.09 -0.64 1.59
N GLY A 49 -8.96 -0.37 0.61
CA GLY A 49 -10.09 -1.25 0.30
C GLY A 49 -11.13 -1.29 1.44
N ALA A 50 -11.73 -2.46 1.66
CA ALA A 50 -12.75 -2.70 2.70
C ALA A 50 -13.89 -1.67 2.64
N VAL A 51 -14.45 -1.54 1.43
CA VAL A 51 -15.29 -0.40 1.02
C VAL A 51 -16.57 -0.23 1.82
N ALA A 52 -17.16 -1.34 2.27
CA ALA A 52 -18.44 -1.41 2.97
C ALA A 52 -18.31 -2.04 4.37
N GLU A 53 -17.08 -2.14 4.88
CA GLU A 53 -16.79 -2.79 6.16
C GLU A 53 -16.77 -1.78 7.31
N ASP A 54 -17.09 -2.27 8.51
CA ASP A 54 -16.89 -1.57 9.77
C ASP A 54 -17.46 -0.14 9.82
N GLY A 55 -18.57 0.10 9.11
CA GLY A 55 -19.29 1.38 9.14
C GLY A 55 -18.73 2.47 8.23
N ARG A 56 -17.78 2.16 7.34
CA ARG A 56 -17.39 3.10 6.26
C ARG A 56 -18.59 3.37 5.35
N SER A 57 -18.82 4.65 5.03
CA SER A 57 -19.80 5.05 4.01
C SER A 57 -19.15 5.27 2.64
N PRO A 58 -19.92 5.19 1.54
CA PRO A 58 -19.42 5.52 0.22
C PRO A 58 -18.91 6.97 0.15
N SER A 59 -17.75 7.15 -0.48
CA SER A 59 -17.19 8.45 -0.85
C SER A 59 -17.58 8.85 -2.28
N CYS A 60 -17.16 10.03 -2.71
CA CYS A 60 -17.33 10.47 -4.10
C CYS A 60 -16.61 9.55 -5.10
N TRP A 61 -15.46 8.99 -4.71
CA TRP A 61 -14.70 8.06 -5.56
C TRP A 61 -15.43 6.72 -5.75
N ASP A 62 -16.05 6.18 -4.70
CA ASP A 62 -16.87 4.96 -4.79
C ASP A 62 -18.00 5.16 -5.82
N THR A 63 -18.73 6.27 -5.68
CA THR A 63 -19.81 6.64 -6.60
C THR A 63 -19.31 6.76 -8.04
N PHE A 64 -18.14 7.38 -8.24
CA PHE A 64 -17.55 7.58 -9.55
C PHE A 64 -17.10 6.26 -10.19
N THR A 65 -16.40 5.39 -9.44
CA THR A 65 -15.88 4.12 -9.97
C THR A 65 -17.01 3.11 -10.21
N HIS A 66 -17.99 3.00 -9.30
CA HIS A 66 -19.16 2.12 -9.48
C HIS A 66 -20.11 2.60 -10.58
N ALA A 67 -20.07 3.88 -10.95
CA ALA A 67 -20.72 4.37 -12.17
C ALA A 67 -19.98 3.97 -13.47
N GLY A 68 -18.93 3.15 -13.39
CA GLY A 68 -18.17 2.62 -14.52
C GLY A 68 -17.35 3.68 -15.24
N LYS A 69 -16.93 4.74 -14.54
CA LYS A 69 -16.18 5.87 -15.13
C LYS A 69 -14.69 5.62 -15.28
N MET A 70 -14.17 4.56 -14.67
CA MET A 70 -12.80 4.08 -14.93
C MET A 70 -12.70 3.47 -16.33
N SER A 71 -11.56 3.68 -17.00
CA SER A 71 -11.30 3.15 -18.35
C SER A 71 -11.33 1.63 -18.40
N ASP A 72 -10.84 0.98 -17.35
CA ASP A 72 -10.78 -0.48 -17.17
C ASP A 72 -11.94 -1.03 -16.33
N LYS A 73 -12.88 -0.18 -15.93
CA LYS A 73 -14.01 -0.51 -15.04
C LYS A 73 -13.61 -1.00 -13.65
N SER A 74 -12.36 -0.76 -13.22
CA SER A 74 -11.89 -1.10 -11.87
C SER A 74 -12.56 -0.26 -10.78
N THR A 75 -12.56 -0.79 -9.56
CA THR A 75 -13.06 -0.13 -8.34
C THR A 75 -12.00 -0.15 -7.24
N GLY A 76 -12.16 0.72 -6.25
CA GLY A 76 -11.33 0.73 -5.03
C GLY A 76 -11.81 -0.24 -3.95
N ASP A 77 -12.65 -1.23 -4.31
CA ASP A 77 -13.39 -2.00 -3.31
C ASP A 77 -12.46 -2.85 -2.43
N VAL A 78 -11.45 -3.44 -3.08
CA VAL A 78 -10.37 -4.21 -2.45
C VAL A 78 -9.06 -3.42 -2.44
N ALA A 79 -8.76 -2.69 -3.52
CA ALA A 79 -7.50 -1.94 -3.66
C ALA A 79 -6.26 -2.82 -3.41
N ALA A 80 -5.30 -2.38 -2.60
CA ALA A 80 -4.16 -3.18 -2.14
C ALA A 80 -4.50 -4.03 -0.90
N ASP A 81 -5.74 -4.01 -0.44
CA ASP A 81 -6.22 -4.70 0.77
C ASP A 81 -5.51 -4.24 2.06
N GLY A 82 -5.06 -2.99 2.06
CA GLY A 82 -4.31 -2.37 3.17
C GLY A 82 -5.11 -2.24 4.46
N TYR A 83 -6.44 -2.29 4.41
CA TYR A 83 -7.27 -2.32 5.61
C TYR A 83 -6.99 -3.56 6.47
N HIS A 84 -6.74 -4.71 5.81
CA HIS A 84 -6.46 -5.98 6.48
C HIS A 84 -4.96 -6.25 6.62
N LYS A 85 -4.14 -5.77 5.67
CA LYS A 85 -2.71 -6.13 5.55
C LYS A 85 -1.74 -5.09 6.09
N TYR A 86 -2.21 -4.03 6.73
CA TYR A 86 -1.33 -2.94 7.17
C TYR A 86 -0.15 -3.39 8.05
N MET A 87 -0.31 -4.45 8.87
CA MET A 87 0.81 -4.98 9.68
C MET A 87 1.93 -5.55 8.81
N GLU A 88 1.59 -6.24 7.73
CA GLU A 88 2.54 -6.78 6.76
C GLU A 88 3.22 -5.64 6.01
N ASP A 89 2.44 -4.66 5.54
CA ASP A 89 3.00 -3.51 4.82
C ASP A 89 3.96 -2.69 5.69
N VAL A 90 3.61 -2.46 6.96
CA VAL A 90 4.50 -1.76 7.92
C VAL A 90 5.76 -2.56 8.20
N LYS A 91 5.68 -3.89 8.25
CA LYS A 91 6.86 -4.76 8.32
C LYS A 91 7.74 -4.62 7.07
N LEU A 92 7.18 -4.61 5.87
CA LEU A 92 7.95 -4.45 4.64
C LEU A 92 8.64 -3.07 4.57
N MET A 93 7.95 -2.01 4.98
CA MET A 93 8.53 -0.66 5.03
C MET A 93 9.74 -0.60 5.96
N SER A 94 9.60 -1.22 7.13
CA SER A 94 10.68 -1.41 8.12
C SER A 94 11.85 -2.19 7.53
N GLU A 95 11.61 -3.36 6.92
CA GLU A 95 12.67 -4.21 6.33
C GLU A 95 13.38 -3.54 5.13
N THR A 96 12.68 -2.66 4.40
CA THR A 96 13.24 -1.87 3.29
C THR A 96 14.14 -0.73 3.78
N GLY A 97 14.09 -0.39 5.08
CA GLY A 97 14.85 0.73 5.65
C GLY A 97 14.21 2.10 5.38
N LEU A 98 12.88 2.16 5.20
CA LEU A 98 12.17 3.42 5.11
C LEU A 98 12.04 4.06 6.51
N GLU A 99 12.30 5.35 6.58
CA GLU A 99 12.31 6.16 7.81
C GLU A 99 10.97 6.87 8.04
N ALA A 100 10.15 7.01 7.00
CA ALA A 100 8.84 7.63 7.10
C ALA A 100 7.78 6.97 6.20
N TYR A 101 6.54 7.03 6.65
CA TYR A 101 5.39 6.66 5.84
C TYR A 101 4.34 7.77 5.88
N ARG A 102 3.99 8.29 4.70
CA ARG A 102 2.93 9.28 4.53
C ARG A 102 1.67 8.57 4.05
N PHE A 103 0.61 8.61 4.85
CA PHE A 103 -0.71 8.13 4.46
C PHE A 103 -1.78 9.22 4.63
N SER A 104 -2.97 8.98 4.09
CA SER A 104 -4.13 9.85 4.29
C SER A 104 -5.21 9.09 5.06
N ILE A 105 -6.02 9.81 5.83
CA ILE A 105 -7.19 9.26 6.53
C ILE A 105 -8.42 9.37 5.64
N SER A 106 -9.17 8.28 5.47
CA SER A 106 -10.46 8.27 4.77
C SER A 106 -11.52 8.99 5.60
N TRP A 107 -11.99 10.13 5.11
CA TRP A 107 -13.06 10.89 5.76
C TRP A 107 -14.33 10.05 5.90
N SER A 108 -14.74 9.30 4.86
CA SER A 108 -15.97 8.50 4.90
C SER A 108 -15.85 7.24 5.76
N ARG A 109 -14.62 6.85 6.14
CA ARG A 109 -14.40 5.80 7.17
C ARG A 109 -14.46 6.39 8.57
N LEU A 110 -13.86 7.56 8.79
CA LEU A 110 -13.78 8.19 10.12
C LEU A 110 -15.09 8.89 10.52
N ILE A 111 -15.71 9.62 9.59
CA ILE A 111 -16.97 10.35 9.78
C ILE A 111 -17.90 10.00 8.60
N PRO A 112 -18.64 8.88 8.68
CA PRO A 112 -19.32 8.30 7.53
C PRO A 112 -20.38 9.22 6.89
N ASN A 113 -21.09 10.00 7.70
CA ASN A 113 -22.08 10.97 7.24
C ASN A 113 -21.48 12.34 6.87
N GLY A 114 -20.16 12.45 6.76
CA GLY A 114 -19.42 13.69 6.51
C GLY A 114 -19.36 14.65 7.71
N ARG A 115 -20.34 14.59 8.62
CA ARG A 115 -20.41 15.32 9.88
C ARG A 115 -21.00 14.44 10.99
N GLY A 116 -20.77 14.83 12.24
CA GLY A 116 -21.37 14.18 13.41
C GLY A 116 -20.44 13.17 14.07
N ALA A 117 -21.01 12.05 14.52
CA ALA A 117 -20.29 11.06 15.30
C ALA A 117 -19.15 10.40 14.52
N VAL A 118 -18.02 10.21 15.19
CA VAL A 118 -16.90 9.42 14.69
C VAL A 118 -17.29 7.95 14.68
N ASN A 119 -16.92 7.24 13.63
CA ASN A 119 -17.01 5.80 13.57
C ASN A 119 -15.89 5.17 14.44
N PRO A 120 -16.22 4.49 15.56
CA PRO A 120 -15.22 3.94 16.45
C PRO A 120 -14.30 2.91 15.80
N LYS A 121 -14.81 2.13 14.83
CA LYS A 121 -14.02 1.13 14.11
C LYS A 121 -13.04 1.77 13.13
N GLY A 122 -13.48 2.80 12.41
CA GLY A 122 -12.59 3.61 11.57
C GLY A 122 -11.46 4.27 12.37
N LEU A 123 -11.79 4.82 13.55
CA LEU A 123 -10.78 5.38 14.45
C LEU A 123 -9.80 4.31 14.95
N GLN A 124 -10.29 3.14 15.33
CA GLN A 124 -9.47 2.02 15.77
C GLN A 124 -8.48 1.58 14.69
N TYR A 125 -8.90 1.49 13.43
CA TYR A 125 -8.01 1.16 12.32
C TYR A 125 -6.82 2.13 12.21
N TYR A 126 -7.07 3.44 12.19
CA TYR A 126 -5.99 4.42 12.08
C TYR A 126 -5.09 4.46 13.31
N ASN A 127 -5.65 4.29 14.52
CA ASN A 127 -4.84 4.17 15.73
C ASN A 127 -3.92 2.95 15.65
N ASN A 128 -4.45 1.78 15.28
CA ASN A 128 -3.64 0.57 15.17
C ASN A 128 -2.54 0.69 14.11
N LEU A 129 -2.82 1.34 12.97
CA LEU A 129 -1.81 1.62 11.93
C LEU A 129 -0.71 2.54 12.47
N ILE A 130 -1.07 3.63 13.16
CA ILE A 130 -0.11 4.56 13.76
C ILE A 130 0.72 3.85 14.83
N ASP A 131 0.09 3.08 15.71
CA ASP A 131 0.77 2.33 16.76
C ASP A 131 1.77 1.33 16.15
N GLU A 132 1.39 0.62 15.10
CA GLU A 132 2.29 -0.31 14.40
C GLU A 132 3.48 0.42 13.76
N LEU A 133 3.27 1.59 13.14
CA LEU A 133 4.35 2.42 12.59
C LEU A 133 5.31 2.93 13.67
N VAL A 134 4.79 3.43 14.78
CA VAL A 134 5.59 3.94 15.91
C VAL A 134 6.38 2.80 16.56
N ASN A 135 5.72 1.65 16.78
CA ASN A 135 6.36 0.49 17.38
C ASN A 135 7.54 0.00 16.54
N ARG A 136 7.42 -0.04 15.21
CA ARG A 136 8.55 -0.40 14.33
C ARG A 136 9.60 0.69 14.19
N GLY A 137 9.18 1.96 14.15
CA GLY A 137 10.08 3.12 14.08
C GLY A 137 11.06 3.20 15.27
N ASN A 138 10.64 2.79 16.46
CA ASN A 138 11.49 2.81 17.66
C ASN A 138 12.64 1.78 17.64
N TYR A 139 12.64 0.78 16.75
CA TYR A 139 13.74 -0.19 16.63
C TYR A 139 14.88 0.30 15.71
N PHE A 140 14.73 1.47 15.08
CA PHE A 140 15.71 2.02 14.12
C PHE A 140 16.66 3.08 14.73
N TYR A 141 16.56 3.35 16.03
CA TYR A 141 17.41 4.30 16.76
C TYR A 141 18.10 3.63 17.96
#